data_AF-A0A1H6IDL4-F1
#
_entry.id   AF-A0A1H6IDL4-F1
#
_cell.length_a   1.000
_cell.length_b   1.000
_cell.length_c   1.000
_cell.angle_alpha   90.00
_cell.angle_beta   90.00
_cell.angle_gamma   90.00
#
_symmetry.space_group_name_H-M   'P 1'
#
loop_
_entity.id
_entity.type
_entity.pdbx_description
1 polymer ?
#
loop_
_entity_poly.entity_id
_entity_poly.type
_entity_poly.pdbx_seq_one_letter_code
_entity_poly.pdbx_strand_id
1 'polypeptide(L)'
;MDFFSEQKFAKADKMSKGDYSNCEFLQCDFANTDLSNYRFSDCEFKDCDFSNAKISDVVFRDVIFQNCKMIGLNFEVINQFNISFRFENCILNHSSFYGTDIRKTIFSSCSLIETDFTESNLSYSAFTNSNLTDAVFERTNLEYSDLRSAINFSIDPNQNQLRKARFSRDNLSGLLYQLNIIID
;
A
#
# COMPACT_ATOMS: atom_id res chain seq x y z
N MET A 1 27.23 3.89 -4.92
CA MET A 1 25.90 4.15 -4.37
C MET A 1 26.14 4.83 -3.05
N ASP A 2 25.56 6.00 -2.83
CA ASP A 2 25.80 6.77 -1.60
C ASP A 2 25.09 6.11 -0.42
N PHE A 3 25.55 6.38 0.81
CA PHE A 3 24.93 5.88 2.03
C PHE A 3 24.61 7.04 2.97
N PHE A 4 23.37 7.09 3.45
CA PHE A 4 22.84 8.11 4.35
C PHE A 4 22.22 7.42 5.56
N SER A 5 22.58 7.86 6.77
CA SER A 5 22.08 7.28 8.00
C SER A 5 21.71 8.35 9.01
N GLU A 6 20.57 8.19 9.70
CA GLU A 6 20.12 9.08 10.78
C GLU A 6 19.98 10.55 10.36
N GLN A 7 19.57 10.78 9.11
CA GLN A 7 19.42 12.12 8.55
C GLN A 7 17.97 12.51 8.36
N LYS A 8 17.72 13.82 8.44
CA LYS A 8 16.44 14.43 8.14
C LYS A 8 16.51 15.25 6.86
N PHE A 9 15.65 14.92 5.91
CA PHE A 9 15.45 15.64 4.66
C PHE A 9 14.11 16.35 4.73
N ALA A 10 14.09 17.67 4.57
CA ALA A 10 12.88 18.46 4.63
C ALA A 10 12.70 19.27 3.34
N LYS A 11 11.51 19.17 2.73
CA LYS A 11 11.15 19.91 1.50
C LYS A 11 12.14 19.68 0.35
N ALA A 12 12.70 18.48 0.28
CA ALA A 12 13.58 18.10 -0.81
C ALA A 12 12.75 17.75 -2.05
N ASP A 13 13.15 18.25 -3.21
CA ASP A 13 12.59 17.91 -4.52
C ASP A 13 13.53 17.00 -5.34
N LYS A 14 14.75 16.78 -4.82
CA LYS A 14 15.80 15.94 -5.41
C LYS A 14 16.61 15.28 -4.30
N MET A 15 17.03 14.05 -4.56
CA MET A 15 17.98 13.32 -3.73
C MET A 15 18.99 12.59 -4.60
N SER A 16 20.15 12.28 -4.03
CA SER A 16 21.09 11.39 -4.71
C SER A 16 20.64 9.95 -4.57
N LYS A 17 20.92 9.14 -5.59
CA LYS A 17 20.61 7.72 -5.56
C LYS A 17 21.50 7.01 -4.54
N GLY A 18 20.88 6.41 -3.53
CA GLY A 18 21.61 5.84 -2.41
C GLY A 18 20.79 4.89 -1.55
N ASP A 19 21.48 4.42 -0.52
CA ASP A 19 20.94 3.62 0.57
C ASP A 19 20.67 4.55 1.76
N TYR A 20 19.43 4.61 2.21
CA TYR A 20 18.96 5.43 3.30
C TYR A 20 18.56 4.52 4.47
N SER A 21 19.14 4.77 5.64
CA SER A 21 18.92 3.99 6.86
C SER A 21 18.50 4.93 7.99
N ASN A 22 17.42 4.64 8.72
CA ASN A 22 17.01 5.45 9.87
C ASN A 22 16.82 6.95 9.51
N CYS A 23 16.35 7.24 8.30
CA CYS A 23 16.19 8.60 7.80
C CYS A 23 14.73 9.06 7.87
N GLU A 24 14.53 10.36 8.11
CA GLU A 24 13.24 11.03 8.04
C GLU A 24 13.14 11.90 6.79
N PHE A 25 12.02 11.80 6.08
CA PHE A 25 11.69 12.66 4.94
C PHE A 25 10.41 13.41 5.24
N LEU A 26 10.47 14.74 5.29
CA LEU A 26 9.35 15.59 5.67
C LEU A 26 9.00 16.55 4.54
N GLN A 27 7.76 16.50 4.06
CA GLN A 27 7.25 17.40 3.02
C GLN A 27 8.09 17.38 1.73
N CYS A 28 8.71 16.25 1.41
CA CYS A 28 9.49 16.09 0.19
C CYS A 28 8.57 15.88 -1.02
N ASP A 29 8.98 16.39 -2.17
CA ASP A 29 8.29 16.21 -3.44
C ASP A 29 9.10 15.25 -4.32
N PHE A 30 8.60 14.03 -4.44
CA PHE A 30 9.13 12.99 -5.32
C PHE A 30 8.18 12.70 -6.49
N ALA A 31 7.19 13.56 -6.74
CA ALA A 31 6.24 13.35 -7.82
C ALA A 31 6.96 13.33 -9.18
N ASN A 32 6.62 12.35 -10.02
CA ASN A 32 7.22 12.12 -11.34
C ASN A 32 8.75 11.91 -11.33
N THR A 33 9.36 11.61 -10.18
CA THR A 33 10.80 11.35 -10.08
C THR A 33 11.12 9.89 -10.37
N ASP A 34 12.35 9.61 -10.81
CA ASP A 34 12.87 8.25 -10.93
C ASP A 34 13.61 7.86 -9.64
N LEU A 35 12.92 7.09 -8.80
CA LEU A 35 13.46 6.50 -7.57
C LEU A 35 13.99 5.09 -7.81
N SER A 36 14.17 4.65 -9.07
CA SER A 36 14.52 3.27 -9.35
C SER A 36 15.82 2.85 -8.67
N ASN A 37 15.81 1.68 -8.05
CA ASN A 37 16.88 1.07 -7.25
C ASN A 37 17.28 1.84 -5.97
N TYR A 38 16.54 2.83 -5.50
CA TYR A 38 16.80 3.38 -4.16
C TYR A 38 16.57 2.30 -3.10
N ARG A 39 17.25 2.41 -1.96
CA ARG A 39 17.02 1.53 -0.82
C ARG A 39 16.66 2.35 0.41
N PHE A 40 15.55 2.02 1.03
CA PHE A 40 15.08 2.64 2.26
C PHE A 40 14.92 1.55 3.32
N SER A 41 15.64 1.70 4.43
CA SER A 41 15.57 0.81 5.59
C SER A 41 15.29 1.65 6.84
N ASP A 42 14.32 1.26 7.65
CA ASP A 42 13.96 1.95 8.91
C ASP A 42 13.66 3.45 8.69
N CYS A 43 13.05 3.80 7.56
CA CYS A 43 12.81 5.20 7.17
C CYS A 43 11.35 5.61 7.38
N GLU A 44 11.14 6.90 7.65
CA GLU A 44 9.80 7.51 7.72
C GLU A 44 9.65 8.60 6.67
N PHE A 45 8.56 8.52 5.89
CA PHE A 45 8.13 9.55 4.97
C PHE A 45 6.86 10.20 5.49
N LYS A 46 6.89 11.51 5.69
CA LYS A 46 5.79 12.27 6.25
C LYS A 46 5.41 13.46 5.38
N ASP A 47 4.14 13.54 5.03
CA ASP A 47 3.57 14.61 4.21
C ASP A 47 4.26 14.73 2.83
N CYS A 48 4.79 13.63 2.29
CA CYS A 48 5.51 13.59 1.02
C CYS A 48 4.59 13.28 -0.18
N ASP A 49 5.01 13.68 -1.37
CA ASP A 49 4.34 13.34 -2.63
C ASP A 49 5.20 12.38 -3.46
N PHE A 50 4.65 11.23 -3.84
CA PHE A 50 5.25 10.22 -4.72
C PHE A 50 4.42 10.00 -5.98
N SER A 51 3.45 10.87 -6.28
CA SER A 51 2.50 10.65 -7.37
C SER A 51 3.25 10.42 -8.69
N ASN A 52 2.92 9.31 -9.36
CA ASN A 52 3.56 8.87 -10.61
C ASN A 52 5.10 8.69 -10.55
N ALA A 53 5.69 8.57 -9.36
CA ALA A 53 7.12 8.26 -9.25
C ALA A 53 7.41 6.87 -9.82
N LYS A 54 8.57 6.71 -10.44
CA LYS A 54 9.04 5.40 -10.89
C LYS A 54 9.79 4.73 -9.74
N ILE A 55 9.32 3.57 -9.32
CA ILE A 55 9.85 2.83 -8.17
C ILE A 55 10.43 1.45 -8.55
N SER A 56 10.88 1.28 -9.79
CA SER A 56 11.45 0.01 -10.26
C SER A 56 12.66 -0.42 -9.41
N ASP A 57 12.66 -1.66 -8.95
CA ASP A 57 13.69 -2.25 -8.09
C ASP A 57 13.98 -1.48 -6.78
N VAL A 58 13.07 -0.61 -6.32
CA VAL A 58 13.20 0.02 -5.01
C VAL A 58 13.10 -1.02 -3.90
N VAL A 59 13.93 -0.88 -2.87
CA VAL A 59 13.85 -1.70 -1.65
C VAL A 59 13.19 -0.88 -0.55
N PHE A 60 12.10 -1.39 0.02
CA PHE A 60 11.47 -0.87 1.22
C PHE A 60 11.57 -1.91 2.34
N ARG A 61 12.31 -1.60 3.41
CA ARG A 61 12.40 -2.41 4.62
C ARG A 61 12.05 -1.58 5.83
N ASP A 62 10.98 -1.96 6.52
CA ASP A 62 10.50 -1.30 7.73
C ASP A 62 10.26 0.21 7.50
N VAL A 63 9.60 0.53 6.38
CA VAL A 63 9.31 1.90 5.97
C VAL A 63 7.90 2.32 6.37
N ILE A 64 7.77 3.54 6.91
CA ILE A 64 6.49 4.13 7.29
C ILE A 64 6.17 5.27 6.34
N PHE A 65 5.01 5.23 5.70
CA PHE A 65 4.45 6.36 4.97
C PHE A 65 3.30 6.96 5.77
N GLN A 66 3.42 8.23 6.13
CA GLN A 66 2.40 8.98 6.86
C GLN A 66 1.96 10.19 6.03
N ASN A 67 0.65 10.34 5.83
CA ASN A 67 0.04 11.46 5.10
C ASN A 67 0.61 11.65 3.68
N CYS A 68 1.07 10.57 3.03
CA CYS A 68 1.72 10.66 1.73
C CYS A 68 0.71 10.53 0.57
N LYS A 69 1.00 11.23 -0.53
CA LYS A 69 0.32 11.00 -1.81
C LYS A 69 1.14 10.02 -2.63
N MET A 70 0.53 8.94 -3.09
CA MET A 70 1.19 7.81 -3.72
C MET A 70 0.31 7.28 -4.87
N ILE A 71 -0.23 8.22 -5.66
CA ILE A 71 -1.22 7.94 -6.72
C ILE A 71 -0.51 7.30 -7.92
N GLY A 72 -1.11 6.23 -8.46
CA GLY A 72 -0.65 5.60 -9.70
C GLY A 72 0.69 4.88 -9.58
N LEU A 73 1.13 4.51 -8.38
CA LEU A 73 2.38 3.79 -8.18
C LEU A 73 2.26 2.33 -8.60
N ASN A 74 3.27 1.85 -9.32
CA ASN A 74 3.40 0.43 -9.66
C ASN A 74 4.33 -0.27 -8.66
N PHE A 75 3.76 -0.98 -7.68
CA PHE A 75 4.49 -1.78 -6.70
C PHE A 75 4.87 -3.19 -7.23
N GLU A 76 4.38 -3.60 -8.41
CA GLU A 76 4.70 -4.90 -9.02
C GLU A 76 6.20 -5.04 -9.29
N VAL A 77 6.83 -3.93 -9.66
CA VAL A 77 8.21 -3.86 -10.13
C VAL A 77 9.23 -3.54 -9.04
N ILE A 78 8.83 -3.51 -7.77
CA ILE A 78 9.75 -3.25 -6.65
C ILE A 78 10.52 -4.51 -6.27
N ASN A 79 11.57 -4.33 -5.48
CA ASN A 79 12.25 -5.46 -4.87
C ASN A 79 11.42 -6.02 -3.71
N GLN A 80 10.86 -7.21 -3.90
CA GLN A 80 9.99 -7.86 -2.89
C GLN A 80 10.77 -8.62 -1.80
N PHE A 81 12.11 -8.68 -1.86
CA PHE A 81 12.90 -9.42 -0.87
C PHE A 81 12.87 -8.73 0.50
N ASN A 82 12.29 -9.42 1.49
CA ASN A 82 12.07 -8.92 2.85
C ASN A 82 11.35 -7.56 2.88
N ILE A 83 10.41 -7.36 1.97
CA ILE A 83 9.66 -6.12 1.91
C ILE A 83 8.81 -5.91 3.17
N SER A 84 8.86 -4.70 3.71
CA SER A 84 8.07 -4.30 4.88
C SER A 84 7.79 -2.81 4.80
N PHE A 85 6.51 -2.45 4.74
CA PHE A 85 6.05 -1.08 4.85
C PHE A 85 4.66 -1.02 5.45
N ARG A 86 4.28 0.17 5.92
CA ARG A 86 2.90 0.49 6.29
C ARG A 86 2.52 1.89 5.84
N PHE A 87 1.22 2.08 5.66
CA PHE A 87 0.63 3.33 5.18
C PHE A 87 -0.37 3.84 6.21
N GLU A 88 -0.22 5.11 6.56
CA GLU A 88 -1.06 5.81 7.52
C GLU A 88 -1.56 7.11 6.88
N ASN A 89 -2.87 7.26 6.72
CA ASN A 89 -3.51 8.43 6.10
C ASN A 89 -2.98 8.74 4.68
N CYS A 90 -2.65 7.70 3.90
CA CYS A 90 -2.09 7.86 2.56
C CYS A 90 -3.16 7.80 1.47
N ILE A 91 -2.87 8.41 0.32
CA ILE A 91 -3.67 8.30 -0.91
C ILE A 91 -2.92 7.43 -1.91
N LEU A 92 -3.42 6.22 -2.14
CA LEU A 92 -2.82 5.17 -2.98
C LEU A 92 -3.72 4.84 -4.19
N ASN A 93 -4.59 5.78 -4.57
CA ASN A 93 -5.56 5.57 -5.65
C ASN A 93 -4.86 5.22 -6.97
N HIS A 94 -5.47 4.32 -7.74
CA HIS A 94 -4.97 3.82 -9.04
C HIS A 94 -3.58 3.16 -8.98
N SER A 95 -3.05 2.87 -7.79
CA SER A 95 -1.81 2.11 -7.64
C SER A 95 -2.03 0.62 -7.86
N SER A 96 -0.98 -0.10 -8.23
CA SER A 96 -1.02 -1.56 -8.41
C SER A 96 -0.06 -2.25 -7.46
N PHE A 97 -0.58 -3.27 -6.77
CA PHE A 97 0.14 -4.25 -5.97
C PHE A 97 0.04 -5.66 -6.61
N TYR A 98 -0.23 -5.74 -7.91
CA TYR A 98 -0.42 -7.00 -8.63
C TYR A 98 0.73 -7.98 -8.34
N GLY A 99 0.37 -9.21 -7.96
CA GLY A 99 1.31 -10.31 -7.73
C GLY A 99 2.31 -10.11 -6.58
N THR A 100 2.14 -9.10 -5.72
CA THR A 100 3.07 -8.81 -4.64
C THR A 100 2.84 -9.67 -3.39
N ASP A 101 3.89 -10.03 -2.67
CA ASP A 101 3.79 -10.58 -1.31
C ASP A 101 3.99 -9.50 -0.25
N ILE A 102 2.88 -8.94 0.25
CA ILE A 102 2.83 -7.83 1.22
C ILE A 102 2.05 -8.23 2.47
N ARG A 103 2.34 -9.44 2.96
CA ARG A 103 1.76 -9.96 4.21
C ARG A 103 1.97 -9.00 5.37
N LYS A 104 0.98 -8.93 6.26
CA LYS A 104 1.00 -8.11 7.48
C LYS A 104 1.07 -6.59 7.24
N THR A 105 0.97 -6.11 6.00
CA THR A 105 0.92 -4.67 5.73
C THR A 105 -0.31 -4.03 6.37
N ILE A 106 -0.12 -2.84 6.93
CA ILE A 106 -1.18 -2.03 7.53
C ILE A 106 -1.48 -0.87 6.60
N PHE A 107 -2.75 -0.76 6.20
CA PHE A 107 -3.34 0.38 5.52
C PHE A 107 -4.34 1.05 6.47
N SER A 108 -3.90 2.07 7.20
CA SER A 108 -4.70 2.78 8.20
C SER A 108 -5.20 4.10 7.63
N SER A 109 -6.52 4.31 7.60
CA SER A 109 -7.16 5.53 7.09
C SER A 109 -6.72 5.91 5.67
N CYS A 110 -6.46 4.92 4.81
CA CYS A 110 -5.96 5.15 3.46
C CYS A 110 -7.10 5.23 2.44
N SER A 111 -6.86 6.01 1.38
CA SER A 111 -7.67 5.95 0.16
C SER A 111 -7.00 4.96 -0.80
N LEU A 112 -7.70 3.89 -1.15
CA LEU A 112 -7.25 2.79 -2.01
C LEU A 112 -8.23 2.62 -3.18
N ILE A 113 -8.69 3.75 -3.72
CA ILE A 113 -9.71 3.75 -4.78
C ILE A 113 -9.08 3.24 -6.07
N GLU A 114 -9.73 2.29 -6.74
CA GLU A 114 -9.22 1.66 -7.97
C GLU A 114 -7.80 1.08 -7.81
N THR A 115 -7.43 0.66 -6.59
CA THR A 115 -6.14 -0.01 -6.35
C THR A 115 -6.24 -1.48 -6.75
N ASP A 116 -5.25 -1.97 -7.50
CA ASP A 116 -5.19 -3.37 -7.92
C ASP A 116 -4.42 -4.24 -6.90
N PHE A 117 -5.10 -5.23 -6.31
CA PHE A 117 -4.53 -6.23 -5.42
C PHE A 117 -4.58 -7.66 -6.02
N THR A 118 -4.81 -7.78 -7.32
CA THR A 118 -4.87 -9.06 -8.04
C THR A 118 -3.64 -9.91 -7.80
N GLU A 119 -3.82 -11.20 -7.53
CA GLU A 119 -2.74 -12.18 -7.27
C GLU A 119 -1.81 -11.84 -6.09
N SER A 120 -2.13 -10.83 -5.28
CA SER A 120 -1.30 -10.45 -4.14
C SER A 120 -1.52 -11.36 -2.92
N ASN A 121 -0.49 -11.44 -2.07
CA ASN A 121 -0.59 -12.05 -0.75
C ASN A 121 -0.71 -10.96 0.32
N LEU A 122 -1.93 -10.77 0.78
CA LEU A 122 -2.33 -9.83 1.83
C LEU A 122 -2.67 -10.55 3.14
N SER A 123 -2.21 -11.79 3.34
CA SER A 123 -2.54 -12.50 4.58
C SER A 123 -2.02 -11.73 5.80
N TYR A 124 -2.84 -11.70 6.86
CA TYR A 124 -2.62 -10.91 8.08
C TYR A 124 -2.57 -9.37 7.91
N SER A 125 -2.91 -8.83 6.74
CA SER A 125 -2.99 -7.38 6.54
C SER A 125 -4.17 -6.75 7.29
N ALA A 126 -4.14 -5.42 7.47
CA ALA A 126 -5.25 -4.68 8.05
C ALA A 126 -5.59 -3.45 7.18
N PHE A 127 -6.89 -3.25 6.91
CA PHE A 127 -7.44 -2.15 6.13
C PHE A 127 -8.26 -1.19 7.00
N THR A 128 -7.72 -0.86 8.19
CA THR A 128 -8.42 -0.07 9.21
C THR A 128 -8.88 1.27 8.64
N ASN A 129 -10.20 1.52 8.63
CA ASN A 129 -10.82 2.78 8.20
C ASN A 129 -10.43 3.19 6.77
N SER A 130 -10.05 2.25 5.92
CA SER A 130 -9.60 2.52 4.56
C SER A 130 -10.76 2.39 3.56
N ASN A 131 -10.75 3.27 2.56
CA ASN A 131 -11.73 3.26 1.47
C ASN A 131 -11.20 2.43 0.30
N LEU A 132 -11.92 1.35 -0.03
CA LEU A 132 -11.57 0.38 -1.07
C LEU A 132 -12.53 0.44 -2.27
N THR A 133 -13.15 1.60 -2.52
CA THR A 133 -14.06 1.80 -3.66
C THR A 133 -13.37 1.36 -4.95
N ASP A 134 -13.99 0.43 -5.67
CA ASP A 134 -13.49 -0.12 -6.94
C ASP A 134 -12.07 -0.74 -6.87
N ALA A 135 -11.55 -1.04 -5.67
CA ALA A 135 -10.33 -1.81 -5.52
C ALA A 135 -10.54 -3.24 -6.05
N VAL A 136 -9.56 -3.76 -6.78
CA VAL A 136 -9.65 -5.06 -7.46
C VAL A 136 -9.03 -6.14 -6.60
N PHE A 137 -9.82 -7.17 -6.29
CA PHE A 137 -9.38 -8.37 -5.58
C PHE A 137 -9.74 -9.61 -6.39
N GLU A 138 -8.77 -10.14 -7.13
CA GLU A 138 -8.89 -11.37 -7.89
C GLU A 138 -7.72 -12.30 -7.58
N ARG A 139 -7.99 -13.57 -7.24
CA ARG A 139 -6.94 -14.52 -6.86
C ARG A 139 -6.06 -14.01 -5.69
N THR A 140 -6.61 -13.14 -4.85
CA THR A 140 -5.90 -12.52 -3.73
C THR A 140 -5.99 -13.39 -2.48
N ASN A 141 -4.86 -13.52 -1.77
CA ASN A 141 -4.85 -14.15 -0.46
C ASN A 141 -5.10 -13.12 0.65
N LEU A 142 -6.28 -13.17 1.28
CA LEU A 142 -6.69 -12.32 2.38
C LEU A 142 -6.85 -13.11 3.69
N GLU A 143 -6.25 -14.29 3.80
CA GLU A 143 -6.37 -15.10 5.02
C GLU A 143 -5.92 -14.33 6.26
N TYR A 144 -6.72 -14.38 7.33
CA TYR A 144 -6.49 -13.64 8.58
C TYR A 144 -6.43 -12.10 8.49
N SER A 145 -6.74 -11.52 7.34
CA SER A 145 -6.78 -10.06 7.20
C SER A 145 -7.92 -9.45 8.03
N ASP A 146 -7.79 -8.16 8.38
CA ASP A 146 -8.80 -7.39 9.09
C ASP A 146 -9.39 -6.30 8.21
N LEU A 147 -10.64 -6.50 7.77
CA LEU A 147 -11.43 -5.55 6.99
C LEU A 147 -12.62 -5.01 7.80
N ARG A 148 -12.66 -5.19 9.13
CA ARG A 148 -13.86 -4.85 9.94
C ARG A 148 -14.30 -3.39 9.81
N SER A 149 -13.37 -2.46 9.62
CA SER A 149 -13.67 -1.04 9.41
C SER A 149 -13.32 -0.53 8.01
N ALA A 150 -12.96 -1.42 7.09
CA ALA A 150 -12.83 -1.05 5.69
C ALA A 150 -14.21 -0.81 5.07
N ILE A 151 -14.29 0.12 4.12
CA ILE A 151 -15.53 0.51 3.45
C ILE A 151 -15.41 0.33 1.94
N ASN A 152 -16.56 0.15 1.29
CA ASN A 152 -16.72 0.13 -0.17
C ASN A 152 -15.90 -0.92 -0.94
N PHE A 153 -15.44 -1.99 -0.28
CA PHE A 153 -14.82 -3.10 -0.99
C PHE A 153 -15.88 -3.97 -1.67
N SER A 154 -15.49 -4.60 -2.77
CA SER A 154 -16.21 -5.70 -3.41
C SER A 154 -15.25 -6.87 -3.57
N ILE A 155 -15.48 -7.96 -2.83
CA ILE A 155 -14.58 -9.13 -2.80
C ILE A 155 -15.42 -10.38 -3.02
N ASP A 156 -15.22 -11.06 -4.16
CA ASP A 156 -15.85 -12.36 -4.41
C ASP A 156 -15.16 -13.46 -3.59
N PRO A 157 -15.86 -14.11 -2.63
CA PRO A 157 -15.29 -15.20 -1.84
C PRO A 157 -14.90 -16.45 -2.64
N ASN A 158 -15.41 -16.61 -3.86
CA ASN A 158 -15.08 -17.75 -4.73
C ASN A 158 -13.78 -17.54 -5.51
N GLN A 159 -13.35 -16.29 -5.68
CA GLN A 159 -12.13 -15.91 -6.39
C GLN A 159 -10.96 -15.61 -5.45
N ASN A 160 -11.20 -15.50 -4.15
CA ASN A 160 -10.22 -15.03 -3.16
C ASN A 160 -10.14 -15.97 -1.95
N GLN A 161 -8.98 -16.00 -1.28
CA GLN A 161 -8.79 -16.82 -0.08
C GLN A 161 -9.13 -15.99 1.17
N LEU A 162 -10.29 -16.23 1.79
CA LEU A 162 -10.80 -15.43 2.92
C LEU A 162 -10.76 -16.16 4.26
N ARG A 163 -10.03 -17.29 4.37
CA ARG A 163 -10.04 -18.11 5.58
C ARG A 163 -9.61 -17.27 6.78
N LYS A 164 -10.49 -17.17 7.78
CA LYS A 164 -10.29 -16.37 9.01
C LYS A 164 -10.10 -14.86 8.77
N ALA A 165 -10.36 -14.35 7.57
CA ALA A 165 -10.50 -12.91 7.35
C ALA A 165 -11.66 -12.37 8.19
N ARG A 166 -11.53 -11.12 8.66
CA ARG A 166 -12.45 -10.52 9.63
C ARG A 166 -13.23 -9.39 8.96
N PHE A 167 -14.55 -9.49 9.03
CA PHE A 167 -15.50 -8.51 8.50
C PHE A 167 -16.42 -8.05 9.64
N SER A 168 -17.00 -6.86 9.52
CA SER A 168 -18.08 -6.42 10.41
C SER A 168 -19.41 -6.83 9.81
N ARG A 169 -20.50 -6.79 10.61
CA ARG A 169 -21.84 -7.07 10.07
C ARG A 169 -22.24 -6.06 9.02
N ASP A 170 -21.84 -4.81 9.22
CA ASP A 170 -22.25 -3.66 8.42
C ASP A 170 -21.60 -3.66 7.02
N ASN A 171 -20.47 -4.34 6.84
CA ASN A 171 -19.77 -4.40 5.56
C ASN A 171 -19.85 -5.76 4.85
N LEU A 172 -20.68 -6.70 5.33
CA LEU A 172 -20.87 -7.99 4.67
C LEU A 172 -21.41 -7.89 3.25
N SER A 173 -22.16 -6.82 2.93
CA SER A 173 -22.66 -6.56 1.58
C SER A 173 -21.54 -6.53 0.52
N GLY A 174 -20.33 -6.08 0.91
CA GLY A 174 -19.15 -6.10 0.04
C GLY A 174 -18.69 -7.51 -0.38
N LEU A 175 -19.14 -8.57 0.30
CA LEU A 175 -18.88 -9.97 -0.09
C LEU A 175 -19.98 -10.58 -0.97
N LEU A 176 -21.07 -9.84 -1.18
CA LEU A 176 -22.27 -10.32 -1.87
C LEU A 176 -22.50 -9.60 -3.20
N TYR A 177 -21.67 -8.62 -3.54
CA TYR A 177 -21.84 -7.75 -4.70
C TYR A 177 -22.01 -8.54 -6.00
N GLN A 178 -21.20 -9.57 -6.21
CA GLN A 178 -21.25 -10.44 -7.40
C GLN A 178 -22.57 -11.20 -7.58
N LEU A 179 -23.39 -11.32 -6.52
CA LEU A 179 -24.67 -12.03 -6.59
C LEU A 179 -25.78 -11.18 -7.23
N ASN A 180 -25.57 -9.87 -7.43
CA ASN A 180 -26.57 -8.93 -7.95
C ASN A 180 -27.92 -9.01 -7.20
N ILE A 181 -27.85 -9.19 -5.88
CA ILE A 181 -29.02 -9.23 -5.00
C ILE A 181 -29.26 -7.85 -4.35
N ILE A 182 -30.51 -7.59 -3.99
CA ILE A 182 -30.90 -6.39 -3.24
C ILE A 182 -30.72 -6.67 -1.75
N ILE A 183 -30.07 -5.74 -1.03
CA ILE A 183 -29.86 -5.79 0.42
C ILE A 183 -30.55 -4.55 1.00
N ASP A 184 -31.56 -4.75 1.85
CA ASP A 184 -32.33 -3.71 2.53
C ASP A 184 -31.77 -3.35 3.92
#